data_AF-A0A6P4IEM0-F1
#
_entry.id   AF-A0A6P4IEM0-F1
#
_cell.length_a   1.000
_cell.length_b   1.000
_cell.length_c   1.000
_cell.angle_alpha   90.00
_cell.angle_beta   90.00
_cell.angle_gamma   90.00
#
_symmetry.space_group_name_H-M   'P 1'
#
loop_
_entity.id
_entity.type
_entity.pdbx_description
1 polymer ?
#
loop_
_entity_poly.entity_id
_entity_poly.type
_entity_poly.pdbx_seq_one_letter_code
_entity_poly.pdbx_strand_id
1 'polypeptide(L)'
;MKVLLLLFFLSVAKTEDDTTQRLKDIVDKYTPEAEGYPDLAKWIIKINRVVKEGNDMERASMLSQFQVYDTKRRYLDGLLDARIREIESLFPDRRLSQACVDEYLEQKKILSNSYKLCVKKKLRNINQNSAKCTKVDTTVNPTPTKTTGVALNSTKG
;
A
#
# COMPACT_ATOMS: atom_id res chain seq x y z
N MET A 1 12.86 -27.75 47.57
CA MET A 1 12.02 -27.70 46.35
C MET A 1 10.88 -26.66 46.39
N LYS A 2 10.74 -25.79 47.41
CA LYS A 2 9.71 -24.73 47.43
C LYS A 2 10.12 -23.42 46.72
N VAL A 3 11.42 -23.14 46.64
CA VAL A 3 11.97 -21.91 46.04
C VAL A 3 11.96 -21.96 44.50
N LEU A 4 12.12 -23.14 43.90
CA LEU A 4 12.10 -23.29 42.43
C LEU A 4 10.70 -23.06 41.83
N LEU A 5 9.64 -23.43 42.56
CA LEU A 5 8.26 -23.19 42.13
C LEU A 5 7.94 -21.68 42.09
N LEU A 6 8.39 -20.90 43.08
CA LEU A 6 8.17 -19.45 43.15
C LEU A 6 8.80 -18.67 41.97
N LEU A 7 9.96 -19.11 41.47
CA LEU A 7 10.61 -18.47 40.33
C LEU A 7 9.90 -18.71 39.00
N PHE A 8 9.24 -19.86 38.83
CA PHE A 8 8.38 -20.12 37.67
C PHE A 8 7.14 -19.23 37.68
N PHE A 9 6.48 -19.04 38.82
CA PHE A 9 5.29 -18.17 38.91
C PHE A 9 5.59 -16.69 38.63
N LEU A 10 6.73 -16.17 39.10
CA LEU A 10 7.13 -14.77 38.85
C LEU A 10 7.46 -14.50 37.37
N SER A 11 8.01 -15.49 36.67
CA SER A 11 8.37 -15.37 35.26
C SER A 11 7.14 -15.36 34.35
N VAL A 12 6.12 -16.17 34.68
CA VAL A 12 4.85 -16.25 33.95
C VAL A 12 4.02 -14.97 34.15
N ALA A 13 3.90 -14.48 35.39
CA ALA A 13 3.16 -13.26 35.68
C ALA A 13 3.72 -12.01 34.96
N LYS A 14 5.04 -11.94 34.77
CA LYS A 14 5.68 -10.81 34.06
C LYS A 14 5.40 -10.79 32.56
N THR A 15 5.21 -11.98 31.95
CA THR A 15 4.93 -12.10 30.51
C THR A 15 3.45 -11.88 30.15
N GLU A 16 2.54 -12.23 31.07
CA GLU A 16 1.10 -11.99 30.90
C GLU A 16 0.77 -10.49 30.91
N ASP A 17 1.41 -9.75 31.82
CA ASP A 17 1.27 -8.30 31.93
C ASP A 17 1.79 -7.59 30.67
N ASP A 18 2.95 -8.01 30.13
CA ASP A 18 3.52 -7.43 28.91
C ASP A 18 2.64 -7.65 27.67
N THR A 19 2.15 -8.88 27.44
CA THR A 19 1.32 -9.17 26.25
C THR A 19 -0.01 -8.42 26.32
N THR A 20 -0.64 -8.41 27.49
CA THR A 20 -1.90 -7.70 27.71
C THR A 20 -1.71 -6.20 27.54
N GLN A 21 -0.64 -5.63 28.10
CA GLN A 21 -0.33 -4.22 27.98
C GLN A 21 -0.07 -3.82 26.52
N ARG A 22 0.71 -4.61 25.78
CA ARG A 22 0.97 -4.35 24.35
C ARG A 22 -0.30 -4.36 23.50
N LEU A 23 -1.25 -5.24 23.80
CA LEU A 23 -2.55 -5.24 23.13
C LEU A 23 -3.38 -4.01 23.47
N LYS A 24 -3.34 -3.52 24.72
CA LYS A 24 -3.97 -2.24 25.10
C LYS A 24 -3.33 -1.07 24.36
N ASP A 25 -2.00 -1.02 24.31
CA ASP A 25 -1.27 0.03 23.60
C ASP A 25 -1.63 0.05 22.10
N ILE A 26 -1.83 -1.13 21.49
CA ILE A 26 -2.34 -1.25 20.12
C ILE A 26 -3.74 -0.64 20.00
N VAL A 27 -4.66 -0.98 20.91
CA VAL A 27 -6.02 -0.42 20.90
C VAL A 27 -5.97 1.10 21.01
N ASP A 28 -5.23 1.62 21.97
CA ASP A 28 -5.16 3.06 22.23
C ASP A 28 -4.57 3.81 21.04
N LYS A 29 -3.49 3.29 20.46
CA LYS A 29 -2.84 3.86 19.29
C LYS A 29 -3.76 3.89 18.06
N TYR A 30 -4.44 2.78 17.78
CA TYR A 30 -5.14 2.60 16.49
C TYR A 30 -6.63 2.91 16.55
N THR A 31 -7.21 3.16 17.73
CA THR A 31 -8.62 3.57 17.83
C THR A 31 -8.91 4.85 17.05
N PRO A 32 -8.09 5.92 17.14
CA PRO A 32 -8.28 7.11 16.30
C PRO A 32 -8.10 6.81 14.79
N GLU A 33 -7.09 6.00 14.43
CA GLU A 33 -6.83 5.63 13.02
C GLU A 33 -7.92 4.73 12.41
N ALA A 34 -8.69 4.02 13.25
CA ALA A 34 -9.78 3.15 12.80
C ALA A 34 -10.98 3.94 12.26
N GLU A 35 -11.06 5.24 12.51
CA GLU A 35 -12.10 6.10 11.96
C GLU A 35 -12.03 6.14 10.42
N GLY A 36 -13.07 5.59 9.78
CA GLY A 36 -13.10 5.43 8.32
C GLY A 36 -12.24 4.29 7.78
N TYR A 37 -11.68 3.42 8.63
CA TYR A 37 -11.01 2.18 8.26
C TYR A 37 -11.76 0.95 8.82
N PRO A 38 -12.81 0.45 8.13
CA PRO A 38 -13.66 -0.62 8.66
C PRO A 38 -12.91 -1.92 8.99
N ASP A 39 -11.82 -2.19 8.28
CA ASP A 39 -11.00 -3.38 8.49
C ASP A 39 -10.16 -3.27 9.77
N LEU A 40 -9.54 -2.10 10.01
CA LEU A 40 -8.80 -1.83 11.24
C LEU A 40 -9.74 -1.80 12.45
N ALA A 41 -10.92 -1.18 12.31
CA ALA A 41 -11.94 -1.16 13.37
C ALA A 41 -12.33 -2.57 13.84
N LYS A 42 -12.46 -3.54 12.92
CA LYS A 42 -12.73 -4.94 13.28
C LYS A 42 -11.59 -5.56 14.09
N TRP A 43 -10.34 -5.24 13.77
CA TRP A 43 -9.19 -5.69 14.57
C TRP A 43 -9.21 -5.10 15.97
N ILE A 44 -9.48 -3.81 16.12
CA ILE A 44 -9.56 -3.15 17.43
C ILE A 44 -10.64 -3.77 18.30
N ILE A 45 -11.82 -4.06 17.74
CA ILE A 45 -12.90 -4.77 18.46
C ILE A 45 -12.43 -6.17 18.87
N LYS A 46 -11.78 -6.92 17.97
CA LYS A 46 -11.29 -8.27 18.24
C LYS A 46 -10.23 -8.29 19.35
N ILE A 47 -9.31 -7.34 19.32
CA ILE A 47 -8.25 -7.18 20.33
C ILE A 47 -8.88 -6.84 21.69
N ASN A 48 -9.78 -5.85 21.73
CA ASN A 48 -10.47 -5.45 22.96
C ASN A 48 -11.19 -6.62 23.64
N ARG A 49 -11.84 -7.48 22.85
CA ARG A 49 -12.48 -8.70 23.36
C ARG A 49 -11.45 -9.63 24.00
N VAL A 50 -10.35 -9.93 23.31
CA VAL A 50 -9.31 -10.84 23.81
C VAL A 50 -8.57 -10.28 25.02
N VAL A 51 -8.37 -8.96 25.10
CA VAL A 51 -7.81 -8.32 26.30
C VAL A 51 -8.71 -8.56 27.53
N LYS A 52 -10.03 -8.44 27.37
CA LYS A 52 -11.01 -8.58 28.46
C LYS A 52 -11.27 -10.02 28.87
N GLU A 53 -11.38 -10.92 27.90
CA GLU A 53 -11.97 -12.25 28.11
C GLU A 53 -11.00 -13.40 27.77
N GLY A 54 -9.92 -13.12 27.03
CA GLY A 54 -9.03 -14.16 26.52
C GLY A 54 -8.06 -14.70 27.57
N ASN A 55 -7.58 -15.93 27.37
CA ASN A 55 -6.43 -16.46 28.09
C ASN A 55 -5.10 -16.03 27.45
N ASP A 56 -3.97 -16.39 28.05
CA ASP A 56 -2.65 -15.89 27.59
C ASP A 56 -2.25 -16.39 26.22
N MET A 57 -2.64 -17.62 25.88
CA MET A 57 -2.42 -18.16 24.54
C MET A 57 -3.23 -17.38 23.50
N GLU A 58 -4.48 -17.03 23.81
CA GLU A 58 -5.32 -16.21 22.93
C GLU A 58 -4.76 -14.79 22.77
N ARG A 59 -4.25 -14.18 23.85
CA ARG A 59 -3.61 -12.85 23.81
C ARG A 59 -2.32 -12.87 22.98
N ALA A 60 -1.44 -13.83 23.21
CA ALA A 60 -0.20 -13.98 22.43
C ALA A 60 -0.49 -14.22 20.95
N SER A 61 -1.47 -15.09 20.64
CA SER A 61 -1.92 -15.34 19.28
C SER A 61 -2.52 -14.09 18.63
N MET A 62 -3.34 -13.32 19.36
CA MET A 62 -3.91 -12.07 18.88
C MET A 62 -2.83 -11.04 18.52
N LEU A 63 -1.84 -10.88 19.40
CA LEU A 63 -0.73 -9.95 19.18
C LEU A 63 0.03 -10.31 17.90
N SER A 64 0.42 -11.58 17.74
CA SER A 64 1.11 -12.07 16.54
C SER A 64 0.27 -11.85 15.27
N GLN A 65 -1.01 -12.22 15.30
CA GLN A 65 -1.93 -12.02 14.16
C GLN A 65 -2.06 -10.54 13.77
N PHE A 66 -2.19 -9.65 14.75
CA PHE A 66 -2.29 -8.23 14.49
C PHE A 66 -0.99 -7.65 13.92
N GLN A 67 0.17 -8.07 14.41
CA GLN A 67 1.46 -7.63 13.88
C GLN A 67 1.63 -8.00 12.40
N VAL A 68 1.23 -9.22 12.03
CA VAL A 68 1.23 -9.66 10.62
C VAL A 68 0.28 -8.81 9.79
N TYR A 69 -0.93 -8.56 10.31
CA TYR A 69 -1.91 -7.71 9.66
C TYR A 69 -1.39 -6.28 9.43
N ASP A 70 -0.88 -5.62 10.47
CA ASP A 70 -0.43 -4.22 10.41
C ASP A 70 0.81 -4.08 9.53
N THR A 71 1.73 -5.05 9.57
CA THR A 71 2.89 -5.09 8.66
C THR A 71 2.43 -5.11 7.21
N LYS A 72 1.48 -6.01 6.88
CA LYS A 72 0.95 -6.11 5.52
C LYS A 72 0.17 -4.85 5.10
N ARG A 73 -0.62 -4.28 6.01
CA ARG A 73 -1.36 -3.04 5.76
C ARG A 73 -0.42 -1.89 5.42
N ARG A 74 0.58 -1.64 6.28
CA ARG A 74 1.58 -0.58 6.12
C ARG A 74 2.44 -0.77 4.87
N TYR A 75 2.81 -2.02 4.56
CA TYR A 75 3.54 -2.32 3.31
C TYR A 75 2.73 -1.90 2.08
N LEU A 76 1.44 -2.24 2.04
CA LEU A 76 0.58 -1.83 0.92
C LEU A 76 0.34 -0.32 0.88
N ASP A 77 0.28 0.36 2.02
CA ASP A 77 0.25 1.84 2.08
C ASP A 77 1.51 2.43 1.43
N GLY A 78 2.69 1.87 1.72
CA GLY A 78 3.94 2.26 1.06
C GLY A 78 3.96 2.03 -0.45
N LEU A 79 3.32 0.97 -0.94
CA LEU A 79 3.18 0.73 -2.39
C LEU A 79 2.23 1.73 -3.06
N LEU A 80 1.11 2.08 -2.41
CA LEU A 80 0.21 3.12 -2.91
C LEU A 80 0.95 4.45 -3.03
N ASP A 81 1.63 4.85 -1.97
CA ASP A 81 2.47 6.05 -1.89
C ASP A 81 3.50 6.10 -3.02
N ALA A 82 4.25 5.02 -3.22
CA ALA A 82 5.28 4.95 -4.25
C ALA A 82 4.69 5.10 -5.65
N ARG A 83 3.59 4.40 -5.94
CA ARG A 83 2.96 4.45 -7.26
C ARG A 83 2.30 5.80 -7.55
N ILE A 84 1.65 6.41 -6.55
CA ILE A 84 1.06 7.75 -6.70
C ILE A 84 2.17 8.78 -7.00
N ARG A 85 3.29 8.74 -6.27
CA ARG A 85 4.44 9.63 -6.55
C ARG A 85 5.03 9.39 -7.93
N GLU A 86 5.14 8.13 -8.36
CA GLU A 86 5.58 7.80 -9.71
C GLU A 86 4.67 8.45 -10.75
N ILE A 87 3.35 8.28 -10.63
CA ILE A 87 2.36 8.90 -11.52
C ILE A 87 2.49 10.43 -11.53
N GLU A 88 2.59 11.06 -10.36
CA GLU A 88 2.75 12.51 -10.25
C GLU A 88 4.02 13.02 -10.95
N SER A 89 5.11 12.25 -10.89
CA SER A 89 6.36 12.58 -11.56
C SER A 89 6.28 12.52 -13.09
N LEU A 90 5.26 11.85 -13.64
CA LEU A 90 5.08 11.73 -15.10
C LEU A 90 4.37 12.95 -15.69
N PHE A 91 3.50 13.64 -14.94
CA PHE A 91 2.70 14.76 -15.48
C PHE A 91 3.47 15.95 -16.07
N PRO A 92 4.70 16.28 -15.62
CA PRO A 92 5.52 17.30 -16.29
C PRO A 92 6.03 16.90 -17.69
N ASP A 93 6.00 15.61 -18.07
CA ASP A 93 6.50 15.16 -19.37
C ASP A 93 5.53 15.50 -20.50
N ARG A 94 5.91 16.50 -21.32
CA ARG A 94 5.15 16.97 -22.48
C ARG A 94 5.02 15.95 -23.61
N ARG A 95 5.70 14.79 -23.53
CA ARG A 95 5.61 13.70 -24.51
C ARG A 95 4.49 12.71 -24.20
N LEU A 96 3.85 12.81 -23.03
CA LEU A 96 2.70 11.97 -22.73
C LEU A 96 1.54 12.30 -23.65
N SER A 97 0.92 11.25 -24.19
CA SER A 97 -0.35 11.38 -24.88
C SER A 97 -1.45 11.83 -23.94
N GLN A 98 -2.47 12.53 -24.45
CA GLN A 98 -3.63 12.89 -23.62
C GLN A 98 -4.30 11.64 -23.04
N ALA A 99 -4.37 10.57 -23.82
CA ALA A 99 -4.92 9.29 -23.37
C ALA A 99 -4.13 8.68 -22.20
N CYS A 100 -2.81 8.86 -22.15
CA CYS A 100 -2.00 8.45 -21.00
C CYS A 100 -2.19 9.36 -19.79
N VAL A 101 -2.33 10.66 -19.99
CA VAL A 101 -2.63 11.60 -18.90
C VAL A 101 -3.94 11.20 -18.21
N ASP A 102 -5.00 10.95 -18.98
CA ASP A 102 -6.32 10.57 -18.45
C ASP A 102 -6.26 9.22 -17.70
N GLU A 103 -5.54 8.24 -18.26
CA GLU A 103 -5.36 6.94 -17.62
C GLU A 103 -4.60 7.07 -16.30
N TYR A 104 -3.53 7.85 -16.24
CA TYR A 104 -2.78 8.09 -15.01
C TYR A 104 -3.57 8.85 -13.96
N LEU A 105 -4.43 9.80 -14.35
CA LEU A 105 -5.34 10.48 -13.44
C LEU A 105 -6.33 9.50 -12.80
N GLU A 106 -6.91 8.59 -13.59
CA GLU A 106 -7.83 7.57 -13.06
C GLU A 106 -7.10 6.56 -12.17
N GLN A 107 -5.90 6.10 -12.57
CA GLN A 107 -5.06 5.25 -11.72
C GLN A 107 -4.78 5.93 -10.37
N LYS A 108 -4.35 7.19 -10.37
CA LYS A 108 -4.08 7.97 -9.15
C LYS A 108 -5.32 8.08 -8.26
N LYS A 109 -6.49 8.35 -8.84
CA LYS A 109 -7.76 8.45 -8.11
C LYS A 109 -8.13 7.12 -7.45
N ILE A 110 -8.04 6.01 -8.18
CA ILE A 110 -8.32 4.67 -7.65
C ILE A 110 -7.35 4.32 -6.51
N LEU A 111 -6.05 4.57 -6.69
CA LEU A 111 -5.02 4.32 -5.68
C LEU A 111 -5.24 5.17 -4.42
N SER A 112 -5.57 6.46 -4.58
CA SER A 112 -5.88 7.37 -3.46
C SER A 112 -7.13 6.93 -2.68
N ASN A 113 -8.13 6.38 -3.36
CA ASN A 113 -9.32 5.84 -2.71
C ASN A 113 -9.06 4.46 -2.05
N SER A 114 -7.90 3.85 -2.30
CA SER A 114 -7.59 2.50 -1.83
C SER A 114 -7.00 2.43 -0.42
N TYR A 115 -6.54 3.56 0.15
CA TYR A 115 -5.97 3.58 1.50
C TYR A 115 -6.93 2.94 2.50
N LYS A 116 -8.18 3.38 2.55
CA LYS A 116 -9.20 2.94 3.53
C LYS A 116 -9.79 1.54 3.27
N LEU A 117 -9.31 0.83 2.25
CA LEU A 117 -9.83 -0.50 1.90
C LEU A 117 -9.11 -1.61 2.67
N CYS A 118 -9.78 -2.75 2.81
CA CYS A 118 -9.16 -3.95 3.37
C CYS A 118 -7.99 -4.42 2.49
N VAL A 119 -7.03 -5.11 3.12
CA VAL A 119 -5.79 -5.59 2.50
C VAL A 119 -6.00 -6.27 1.15
N LYS A 120 -7.01 -7.14 1.03
CA LYS A 120 -7.32 -7.86 -0.22
C LYS A 120 -7.72 -6.91 -1.36
N LYS A 121 -8.57 -5.93 -1.07
CA LYS A 121 -9.03 -4.94 -2.06
C LYS A 121 -7.90 -3.98 -2.44
N LYS A 122 -7.10 -3.55 -1.46
CA LYS A 122 -5.93 -2.69 -1.66
C LYS A 122 -4.92 -3.35 -2.61
N LEU A 123 -4.56 -4.61 -2.35
CA LEU A 123 -3.65 -5.37 -3.21
C LEU A 123 -4.17 -5.49 -4.65
N ARG A 124 -5.47 -5.79 -4.82
CA ARG A 124 -6.08 -5.87 -6.16
C ARG A 124 -5.97 -4.53 -6.89
N ASN A 125 -6.31 -3.43 -6.22
CA ASN A 125 -6.27 -2.10 -6.84
C ASN A 125 -4.83 -1.68 -7.19
N ILE A 126 -3.84 -2.00 -6.36
CA ILE A 126 -2.41 -1.80 -6.69
C ILE A 126 -2.06 -2.56 -7.97
N ASN A 127 -2.39 -3.86 -8.05
CA ASN A 127 -2.04 -4.68 -9.21
C ASN A 127 -2.68 -4.17 -10.50
N GLN A 128 -3.93 -3.69 -10.42
CA GLN A 128 -4.67 -3.18 -11.58
C GLN A 128 -4.22 -1.79 -12.04
N ASN A 129 -3.57 -1.01 -11.16
CA ASN A 129 -3.22 0.40 -11.41
C ASN A 129 -1.71 0.67 -11.34
N SER A 130 -0.89 -0.38 -11.46
CA SER A 130 0.58 -0.29 -11.51
C SER A 130 1.16 -0.33 -12.92
N ALA A 131 0.34 -0.56 -13.94
CA ALA A 131 0.81 -0.64 -15.32
C ALA A 131 1.18 0.75 -15.86
N LYS A 132 2.29 0.82 -16.61
CA LYS A 132 2.65 2.01 -17.38
C LYS A 132 1.75 2.11 -18.61
N CYS A 133 1.29 3.32 -18.91
CA CYS A 133 0.54 3.57 -20.12
C CYS A 133 1.47 3.48 -21.35
N THR A 134 0.99 2.82 -22.39
CA THR A 134 1.72 2.60 -23.65
C THR A 134 1.02 3.26 -24.85
N LYS A 135 0.01 4.10 -24.60
CA LYS A 135 -0.76 4.77 -25.65
C LYS A 135 0.05 5.94 -26.22
N VAL A 136 0.11 6.01 -27.53
CA VAL A 136 0.67 7.14 -28.29
C VAL A 136 -0.47 7.88 -28.97
N ASP A 137 -0.39 9.21 -29.01
CA ASP A 137 -1.36 10.02 -29.76
C ASP A 137 -1.14 9.78 -31.26
N THR A 138 -2.13 9.21 -31.93
CA THR A 138 -2.11 8.90 -33.37
C THR A 138 -2.23 10.13 -34.27
N THR A 139 -2.25 11.35 -33.72
CA THR A 139 -2.52 12.60 -34.45
C THR A 139 -1.27 13.38 -34.88
N VAL A 140 -0.05 12.87 -34.66
CA VAL A 140 1.12 13.44 -35.33
C VAL A 140 1.14 12.95 -36.78
N ASN A 141 0.45 13.68 -37.66
CA ASN A 141 0.71 13.61 -39.10
C ASN A 141 2.23 13.79 -39.28
N PRO A 142 2.97 12.79 -39.81
CA PRO A 142 4.36 13.01 -40.14
C PRO A 142 4.38 14.12 -41.19
N THR A 143 4.94 15.27 -40.81
CA THR A 143 5.20 16.34 -41.77
C THR A 143 6.03 15.71 -42.88
N PRO A 144 5.58 15.72 -44.15
CA PRO A 144 6.35 15.12 -45.22
C PRO A 144 7.66 15.90 -45.32
N THR A 145 8.75 15.23 -44.96
CA THR A 145 10.11 15.73 -45.16
C THR A 145 10.22 16.06 -46.64
N LYS A 146 10.29 17.35 -46.95
CA LYS A 146 10.45 17.85 -48.30
C LYS A 146 11.84 17.43 -48.75
N THR A 147 11.94 16.27 -49.39
CA THR A 147 13.15 15.82 -50.08
C THR A 147 13.42 16.82 -51.19
N THR A 148 14.25 17.82 -50.92
CA THR A 148 14.87 18.65 -51.94
C THR A 148 15.71 17.73 -52.82
N GLY A 149 15.13 17.34 -53.96
CA GLY A 149 15.87 16.72 -55.05
C GLY A 149 16.93 17.70 -55.54
N VAL A 150 18.19 17.38 -55.27
CA VAL A 150 19.31 17.93 -56.03
C VAL A 150 19.44 17.05 -57.26
N ALA A 151 18.89 17.51 -58.38
CA ALA A 151 19.21 16.98 -59.69
C ALA A 151 20.66 17.38 -60.00
N LEU A 152 21.59 16.43 -59.95
CA LEU A 152 22.92 16.57 -60.53
C LEU A 152 22.85 16.12 -61.98
N ASN A 153 22.79 17.10 -62.88
CA ASN A 153 22.96 16.90 -64.30
C ASN A 153 24.41 16.51 -64.63
N SER A 154 24.52 15.45 -65.41
CA SER A 154 25.59 15.02 -66.32
C SER A 154 26.62 16.08 -66.72
N THR A 155 27.90 15.71 -66.72
CA THR A 155 28.73 15.91 -67.93
C THR A 155 29.80 14.82 -68.03
N LYS A 156 29.71 14.05 -69.13
CA LYS A 156 30.80 13.24 -69.68
C LYS A 156 31.87 14.16 -70.27
N GLY A 157 33.13 13.82 -70.04
CA GLY A 157 34.32 14.24 -70.79
C GLY A 157 35.33 13.12 -70.71
#